data_AF-C9R9E8-F1
#
_entry.id   AF-C9R9E8-F1
#
_cell.length_a   1.000
_cell.length_b   1.000
_cell.length_c   1.000
_cell.angle_alpha   90.00
_cell.angle_beta   90.00
_cell.angle_gamma   90.00
#
_symmetry.space_group_name_H-M   'P 1'
#
loop_
_entity.id
_entity.type
_entity.pdbx_description
1 polymer ?
#
loop_
_entity_poly.entity_id
_entity_poly.type
_entity_poly.pdbx_seq_one_letter_code
_entity_poly.pdbx_strand_id
1 'polypeptide(L)'
;MKKRWALQYALFSPELKQQKYAEFASLGWETGTSSPWVERYEVIKEVSLPGGKWLYEVKFDLMTSTGPAGSKVIWVTVVPCDQHWCVAQLEEDRVLAELQGQVVNLLKEMYRHYQILSIATNCLSFAREGKRAEAIFATQVRHRIGVASPSEWPVQKGRIKFLEENRSKLTPEQIRQVEEKIAFWDQEIRREMEQPDEANLFLKITAELNDRGELLPGTVKFFYQDPLGNYLPFNKQDWPQFASAAELEQKGYDEMRQLVGL
;
A
#
# COMPACT_ATOMS: atom_id res chain seq x y z
N MET A 1 25.22 -4.49 -17.74
CA MET A 1 25.90 -3.19 -17.53
C MET A 1 25.96 -2.93 -16.02
N LYS A 2 27.15 -2.82 -15.41
CA LYS A 2 27.26 -2.50 -13.97
C LYS A 2 26.78 -1.06 -13.76
N LYS A 3 25.58 -0.87 -13.21
CA LYS A 3 25.10 0.43 -12.74
C LYS A 3 26.02 0.84 -11.57
N ARG A 4 26.54 2.07 -11.59
CA ARG A 4 27.51 2.56 -10.59
C ARG A 4 26.99 3.88 -10.03
N TRP A 5 26.74 3.95 -8.72
CA TRP A 5 26.28 5.17 -8.07
C TRP A 5 27.32 6.27 -8.17
N ALA A 6 28.59 5.91 -8.36
CA ALA A 6 29.64 6.83 -8.74
C ALA A 6 29.34 7.65 -10.01
N LEU A 7 28.70 7.06 -11.03
CA LEU A 7 28.33 7.80 -12.26
C LEU A 7 27.16 8.75 -12.01
N GLN A 8 26.14 8.29 -11.29
CA GLN A 8 25.01 9.13 -10.89
C GLN A 8 25.49 10.29 -10.00
N TYR A 9 26.32 9.98 -9.01
CA TYR A 9 26.91 10.95 -8.10
C TYR A 9 27.81 11.94 -8.83
N ALA A 10 28.52 11.53 -9.90
CA ALA A 10 29.34 12.44 -10.69
C ALA A 10 28.50 13.56 -11.35
N LEU A 11 27.25 13.26 -11.74
CA LEU A 11 26.32 14.21 -12.36
C LEU A 11 25.67 15.19 -11.36
N PHE A 12 25.87 15.01 -10.06
CA PHE A 12 25.28 15.88 -9.04
C PHE A 12 26.05 17.19 -8.89
N SER A 13 25.33 18.27 -8.55
CA SER A 13 25.94 19.55 -8.16
C SER A 13 26.78 19.38 -6.89
N PRO A 14 27.73 20.28 -6.60
CA PRO A 14 28.53 20.22 -5.37
C PRO A 14 27.67 20.11 -4.10
N GLU A 15 26.55 20.82 -4.05
CA GLU A 15 25.61 20.81 -2.93
C GLU A 15 24.88 19.47 -2.81
N LEU A 16 24.34 18.95 -3.92
CA LEU A 16 23.64 17.66 -3.91
C LEU A 16 24.61 16.51 -3.61
N LYS A 17 25.86 16.60 -4.06
CA LYS A 17 26.95 15.69 -3.68
C LYS A 17 27.13 15.64 -2.16
N GLN A 18 27.27 16.79 -1.51
CA GLN A 18 27.39 16.85 -0.05
C GLN A 18 26.19 16.23 0.67
N GLN A 19 24.97 16.49 0.19
CA GLN A 19 23.75 15.92 0.78
C GLN A 19 23.66 14.39 0.65
N LYS A 20 24.11 13.84 -0.49
CA LYS A 20 23.96 12.42 -0.82
C LYS A 20 25.16 11.55 -0.48
N TYR A 21 26.31 12.15 -0.13
CA TYR A 21 27.54 11.40 0.13
C TYR A 21 27.37 10.32 1.20
N ALA A 22 26.80 10.66 2.36
CA ALA A 22 26.68 9.72 3.48
C ALA A 22 25.79 8.52 3.12
N GLU A 23 24.66 8.76 2.44
CA GLU A 23 23.76 7.72 1.92
C GLU A 23 24.52 6.78 0.98
N PHE A 24 25.23 7.33 -0.01
CA PHE A 24 25.92 6.55 -1.03
C PHE A 24 27.11 5.77 -0.45
N ALA A 25 27.86 6.38 0.47
CA ALA A 25 28.98 5.75 1.15
C ALA A 25 28.53 4.61 2.07
N SER A 26 27.41 4.77 2.79
CA SER A 26 26.85 3.73 3.67
C SER A 26 26.43 2.46 2.91
N LEU A 27 26.16 2.61 1.62
CA LEU A 27 25.72 1.55 0.70
C LEU A 27 26.88 1.07 -0.18
N GLY A 28 28.12 1.44 0.16
CA GLY A 28 29.33 0.94 -0.48
C GLY A 28 29.58 1.47 -1.90
N TRP A 29 28.89 2.54 -2.32
CA TRP A 29 28.91 3.06 -3.70
C TRP A 29 28.46 2.06 -4.78
N GLU A 30 27.92 0.93 -4.35
CA GLU A 30 27.37 -0.09 -5.22
C GLU A 30 25.89 0.17 -5.45
N THR A 31 25.41 -0.25 -6.63
CA THR A 31 23.99 -0.13 -6.97
C THR A 31 23.50 -1.51 -7.30
N GLY A 32 22.32 -1.86 -6.80
CA GLY A 32 21.49 -2.90 -7.41
C GLY A 32 22.14 -4.28 -7.42
N THR A 33 22.13 -4.95 -6.27
CA THR A 33 21.90 -6.40 -6.25
C THR A 33 20.42 -6.74 -6.47
N SER A 34 19.51 -5.75 -6.44
CA SER A 34 18.07 -5.98 -6.49
C SER A 34 17.37 -5.08 -7.51
N SER A 35 16.46 -5.68 -8.29
CA SER A 35 15.33 -5.01 -8.92
C SER A 35 14.61 -4.07 -7.92
N PRO A 36 13.89 -3.03 -8.38
CA PRO A 36 13.65 -2.69 -9.78
C PRO A 36 14.74 -1.79 -10.40
N TRP A 37 14.91 -1.89 -11.72
CA TRP A 37 15.82 -1.06 -12.51
C TRP A 37 15.05 -0.22 -13.53
N VAL A 38 15.56 0.98 -13.84
CA VAL A 38 15.04 1.79 -14.97
C VAL A 38 15.24 1.02 -16.27
N GLU A 39 14.15 0.75 -16.97
CA GLU A 39 14.08 0.15 -18.30
C GLU A 39 13.97 1.23 -19.37
N ARG A 40 13.08 2.20 -19.14
CA ARG A 40 12.83 3.33 -20.05
C ARG A 40 12.65 4.61 -19.23
N TYR A 41 12.98 5.75 -19.83
CA TYR A 41 12.61 7.05 -19.31
C TYR A 41 11.96 7.91 -20.40
N GLU A 42 11.14 8.86 -19.98
CA GLU A 42 10.46 9.83 -20.82
C GLU A 42 10.49 11.20 -20.11
N VAL A 43 10.89 12.24 -20.84
CA VAL A 43 10.76 13.63 -20.37
C VAL A 43 9.35 14.09 -20.73
N ILE A 44 8.50 14.25 -19.72
CA ILE A 44 7.10 14.66 -19.89
C ILE A 44 7.00 16.17 -20.10
N LYS A 45 7.80 16.92 -19.32
CA LYS A 45 7.72 18.38 -19.29
C LYS A 45 9.08 19.00 -19.02
N GLU A 46 9.31 20.16 -19.63
CA GLU A 46 10.49 20.99 -19.41
C GLU A 46 10.06 22.41 -19.04
N VAL A 47 10.66 22.97 -17.99
CA VAL A 47 10.39 24.32 -17.51
C VAL A 47 11.71 25.05 -17.31
N SER A 48 11.89 26.16 -18.02
CA SER A 48 13.00 27.08 -17.78
C SER A 48 12.72 27.87 -16.49
N LEU A 49 13.70 27.92 -15.60
CA LEU A 49 13.65 28.62 -14.32
C LEU A 49 14.65 29.80 -14.30
N PRO A 50 14.42 30.81 -13.45
CA PRO A 50 15.35 31.93 -13.30
C PRO A 50 16.78 31.48 -12.97
N GLY A 51 17.77 32.24 -13.45
CA GLY A 51 19.19 31.93 -13.24
C GLY A 51 19.72 30.80 -14.13
N GLY A 52 19.08 30.56 -15.28
CA GLY A 52 19.51 29.56 -16.25
C GLY A 52 19.31 28.11 -15.77
N LYS A 53 18.43 27.88 -14.81
CA LYS A 53 18.10 26.55 -14.30
C LYS A 53 17.00 25.93 -15.15
N TRP A 54 16.92 24.61 -15.16
CA TRP A 54 15.85 23.89 -15.81
C TRP A 54 15.24 22.86 -14.88
N LEU A 55 13.94 22.67 -14.98
CA LEU A 55 13.17 21.67 -14.26
C LEU A 55 12.55 20.72 -15.26
N TYR A 56 12.87 19.44 -15.12
CA TYR A 56 12.36 18.36 -15.96
C TYR A 56 11.42 17.47 -15.16
N GLU A 57 10.23 17.21 -15.68
CA GLU A 57 9.38 16.14 -15.19
C GLU A 57 9.75 14.87 -15.96
N VAL A 58 10.38 13.91 -15.29
CA VAL A 58 10.88 12.68 -15.93
C VAL A 58 10.15 11.48 -15.38
N LYS A 59 9.49 10.72 -16.25
CA LYS A 59 8.92 9.41 -15.93
C LYS A 59 9.93 8.32 -16.21
N PHE A 60 10.11 7.43 -15.24
CA PHE A 60 10.92 6.23 -15.34
C PHE A 60 10.02 5.01 -15.29
N ASP A 61 10.03 4.20 -16.33
CA ASP A 61 9.43 2.87 -16.29
C ASP A 61 10.44 1.88 -15.75
N LEU A 62 10.01 1.12 -14.75
CA LEU A 62 10.83 0.22 -13.97
C LEU A 62 10.57 -1.23 -14.38
N MET A 63 11.60 -2.07 -14.24
CA MET A 63 11.56 -3.48 -14.57
C MET A 63 12.25 -4.31 -13.48
N THR A 64 11.75 -5.52 -13.27
CA THR A 64 12.35 -6.56 -12.43
C THR A 64 12.68 -7.79 -13.26
N SER A 65 13.40 -8.76 -12.69
CA SER A 65 13.61 -10.05 -13.34
C SER A 65 12.31 -10.82 -13.61
N THR A 66 11.22 -10.46 -12.92
CA THR A 66 9.89 -11.07 -13.07
C THR A 66 8.93 -10.23 -13.92
N GLY A 67 9.39 -9.12 -14.51
CA GLY A 67 8.59 -8.27 -15.39
C GLY A 67 8.45 -6.82 -14.93
N PRO A 68 7.52 -6.04 -15.52
CA PRO A 68 7.35 -4.62 -15.25
C PRO A 68 7.13 -4.32 -13.78
N ALA A 69 7.81 -3.29 -13.28
CA ALA A 69 7.85 -2.90 -11.87
C ALA A 69 7.27 -1.50 -11.64
N GLY A 70 6.30 -1.11 -12.46
CA GLY A 70 5.63 0.18 -12.38
C GLY A 70 6.44 1.34 -12.96
N SER A 71 6.01 2.56 -12.66
CA SER A 71 6.67 3.79 -13.09
C SER A 71 6.85 4.75 -11.91
N LYS A 72 7.89 5.59 -11.97
CA LYS A 72 8.11 6.71 -11.06
C LYS A 72 8.24 8.01 -11.83
N VAL A 73 7.58 9.07 -11.37
CA VAL A 73 7.80 10.43 -11.88
C VAL A 73 8.69 11.18 -10.91
N ILE A 74 9.79 11.72 -11.42
CA ILE A 74 10.76 12.49 -10.66
C ILE A 74 10.93 13.84 -11.34
N TRP A 75 10.82 14.90 -10.55
CA TRP A 75 11.20 16.24 -10.90
C TRP A 75 12.71 16.41 -10.74
N VAL A 76 13.39 16.70 -11.84
CA VAL A 76 14.84 16.83 -11.91
C VAL A 76 15.18 18.29 -12.17
N THR A 77 15.71 18.98 -11.16
CA THR A 77 16.27 20.32 -11.35
C THR A 77 17.71 20.18 -11.80
N VAL A 78 18.05 20.80 -12.93
CA VAL A 78 19.43 20.91 -13.39
C VAL A 78 19.89 22.37 -13.39
N VAL A 79 21.18 22.55 -13.13
CA VAL A 79 21.84 23.86 -13.04
C VAL A 79 23.15 23.83 -13.83
N PRO A 80 23.60 24.97 -14.36
CA PRO A 80 24.92 25.06 -14.95
C PRO A 80 26.02 24.88 -13.88
N CYS A 81 27.00 24.04 -14.17
CA CYS A 81 28.19 23.76 -13.37
C CYS A 81 29.44 23.90 -14.25
N ASP A 82 30.18 24.99 -14.12
CA ASP A 82 31.36 25.27 -14.92
C ASP A 82 31.13 25.04 -16.43
N GLN A 83 31.62 23.91 -16.97
CA GLN A 83 31.52 23.53 -18.39
C GLN A 83 30.45 22.47 -18.70
N HIS A 84 29.61 22.08 -17.75
CA HIS A 84 28.57 21.06 -17.93
C HIS A 84 27.30 21.37 -17.12
N TRP A 85 26.27 20.54 -17.27
CA TRP A 85 25.06 20.62 -16.46
C TRP A 85 25.12 19.60 -15.32
N CYS A 86 24.70 20.03 -14.14
CA CYS A 86 24.55 19.15 -12.97
C CYS A 86 23.08 18.97 -12.62
N VAL A 87 22.75 17.81 -12.08
CA VAL A 87 21.52 17.61 -11.30
C VAL A 87 21.71 18.27 -9.94
N ALA A 88 20.89 19.26 -9.63
CA ALA A 88 20.89 19.96 -8.34
C ALA A 88 19.84 19.42 -7.37
N GLN A 89 18.76 18.82 -7.89
CA GLN A 89 17.65 18.35 -7.07
C GLN A 89 16.89 17.22 -7.77
N LEU A 90 16.45 16.25 -6.98
CA LEU A 90 15.61 15.13 -7.40
C LEU A 90 14.43 15.08 -6.41
N GLU A 91 13.22 15.32 -6.90
CA GLU A 91 12.01 15.28 -6.07
C GLU A 91 11.00 14.31 -6.66
N GLU A 92 10.44 13.43 -5.83
CA GLU A 92 9.27 12.66 -6.24
C GLU A 92 8.07 13.62 -6.36
N ASP A 93 7.17 13.36 -7.32
CA ASP A 93 5.96 14.17 -7.47
C ASP A 93 5.14 14.15 -6.17
N ARG A 94 4.96 15.32 -5.56
CA ARG A 94 4.29 15.45 -4.26
C ARG A 94 2.85 14.94 -4.31
N VAL A 95 2.14 15.14 -5.41
CA VAL A 95 0.76 14.63 -5.56
C VAL A 95 0.77 13.11 -5.62
N LEU A 96 1.69 12.52 -6.37
CA LEU A 96 1.85 11.06 -6.40
C LEU A 96 2.15 10.50 -5.00
N ALA A 97 3.08 11.11 -4.26
CA ALA A 97 3.42 10.71 -2.90
C ALA A 97 2.22 10.82 -1.94
N GLU A 98 1.44 11.89 -2.05
CA GLU A 98 0.22 12.09 -1.27
C GLU A 98 -0.85 11.04 -1.62
N LEU A 99 -1.08 10.74 -2.90
CA LEU A 99 -2.00 9.68 -3.35
C LEU A 99 -1.55 8.29 -2.86
N GLN A 100 -0.25 7.99 -2.91
CA GLN A 100 0.30 6.75 -2.38
C GLN A 100 0.07 6.66 -0.86
N GLY A 101 0.25 7.77 -0.13
CA GLY A 101 -0.07 7.84 1.30
C GLY A 101 -1.53 7.55 1.61
N GLN A 102 -2.46 8.05 0.78
CA GLN A 102 -3.89 7.76 0.90
C GLN A 102 -4.18 6.27 0.68
N VAL A 103 -3.55 5.63 -0.31
CA VAL A 103 -3.66 4.17 -0.54
C VAL A 103 -3.15 3.38 0.67
N VAL A 104 -1.98 3.73 1.21
CA VAL A 104 -1.43 3.06 2.39
C VAL A 104 -2.36 3.21 3.60
N ASN A 105 -2.96 4.37 3.80
CA ASN A 105 -3.92 4.60 4.88
C ASN A 105 -5.20 3.76 4.71
N LEU A 106 -5.74 3.66 3.49
CA LEU A 106 -6.89 2.79 3.22
C LEU A 106 -6.57 1.32 3.55
N LEU A 107 -5.39 0.82 3.16
CA LEU A 107 -4.96 -0.54 3.45
C LEU A 107 -4.78 -0.78 4.95
N LYS A 108 -4.19 0.18 5.69
CA LYS A 108 -4.08 0.09 7.16
C LYS A 108 -5.45 0.02 7.83
N GLU A 109 -6.42 0.78 7.34
CA GLU A 109 -7.78 0.76 7.86
C GLU A 109 -8.48 -0.56 7.56
N MET A 110 -8.32 -1.08 6.35
CA MET A 110 -8.86 -2.38 5.94
C MET A 110 -8.29 -3.51 6.81
N TYR A 111 -6.99 -3.49 7.10
CA TYR A 111 -6.34 -4.53 7.90
C TYR A 111 -6.19 -4.18 9.39
N ARG A 112 -7.01 -3.26 9.92
CA ARG A 112 -6.88 -2.75 11.30
C ARG A 112 -6.97 -3.79 12.41
N HIS A 113 -7.62 -4.93 12.15
CA HIS A 113 -7.74 -6.03 13.12
C HIS A 113 -6.58 -7.01 13.06
N TYR A 114 -5.76 -6.93 12.02
CA TYR A 114 -4.62 -7.82 11.81
C TYR A 114 -3.32 -7.17 12.26
N GLN A 115 -2.31 -7.99 12.53
CA GLN A 115 -0.94 -7.51 12.58
C GLN A 115 -0.42 -7.37 11.15
N ILE A 116 -0.24 -6.13 10.70
CA ILE A 116 0.39 -5.82 9.42
C ILE A 116 1.91 -6.01 9.57
N LEU A 117 2.49 -6.88 8.75
CA LEU A 117 3.93 -7.14 8.69
C LEU A 117 4.62 -6.23 7.67
N SER A 118 3.98 -6.03 6.51
CA SER A 118 4.44 -5.08 5.50
C SER A 118 3.31 -4.63 4.59
N ILE A 119 3.47 -3.42 4.02
CA ILE A 119 2.65 -2.91 2.93
C ILE A 119 3.62 -2.50 1.82
N ALA A 120 3.43 -3.03 0.63
CA ALA A 120 4.11 -2.60 -0.58
C ALA A 120 3.09 -1.97 -1.53
N THR A 121 3.47 -0.83 -2.12
CA THR A 121 2.67 -0.12 -3.12
C THR A 121 3.55 0.18 -4.31
N ASN A 122 3.15 -0.29 -5.48
CA ASN A 122 3.83 -0.05 -6.73
C ASN A 122 2.94 0.75 -7.67
N CYS A 123 3.36 1.96 -8.04
CA CYS A 123 2.63 2.82 -8.96
C CYS A 123 2.73 2.26 -10.38
N LEU A 124 1.61 1.81 -10.96
CA LEU A 124 1.53 1.31 -12.32
C LEU A 124 1.29 2.43 -13.34
N SER A 125 0.52 3.44 -12.95
CA SER A 125 0.29 4.64 -13.76
C SER A 125 0.04 5.83 -12.86
N PHE A 126 0.43 7.00 -13.35
CA PHE A 126 0.14 8.29 -12.74
C PHE A 126 -0.07 9.31 -13.85
N ALA A 127 -1.13 10.08 -13.74
CA ALA A 127 -1.47 11.16 -14.66
C ALA A 127 -2.01 12.36 -13.89
N ARG A 128 -1.67 13.55 -14.34
CA ARG A 128 -2.18 14.81 -13.81
C ARG A 128 -2.53 15.73 -14.96
N GLU A 129 -3.82 16.06 -15.09
CA GLU A 129 -4.34 16.89 -16.17
C GLU A 129 -5.21 18.00 -15.58
N GLY A 130 -4.77 19.25 -15.79
CA GLY A 130 -5.44 20.41 -15.21
C GLY A 130 -5.56 20.32 -13.68
N LYS A 131 -6.80 20.28 -13.19
CA LYS A 131 -7.13 20.19 -11.75
C LYS A 131 -7.44 18.77 -11.27
N ARG A 132 -7.00 17.73 -11.99
CA ARG A 132 -7.24 16.33 -11.63
C ARG A 132 -5.96 15.53 -11.61
N ALA A 133 -5.87 14.61 -10.66
CA ALA A 133 -4.83 13.60 -10.59
C ALA A 133 -5.46 12.21 -10.50
N GLU A 134 -4.84 11.25 -11.17
CA GLU A 134 -5.21 9.84 -11.13
C GLU A 134 -3.93 8.99 -11.01
N ALA A 135 -3.99 7.95 -10.18
CA ALA A 135 -2.94 6.95 -10.09
C ALA A 135 -3.53 5.55 -9.96
N ILE A 136 -2.83 4.56 -10.48
CA ILE A 136 -3.12 3.14 -10.30
C ILE A 136 -1.96 2.51 -9.56
N PHE A 137 -2.26 1.77 -8.49
CA PHE A 137 -1.30 1.05 -7.68
C PHE A 137 -1.57 -0.44 -7.68
N ALA A 138 -0.55 -1.25 -7.94
CA ALA A 138 -0.51 -2.63 -7.47
C ALA A 138 -0.09 -2.61 -6.00
N THR A 139 -0.85 -3.26 -5.14
CA THR A 139 -0.60 -3.26 -3.70
C THR A 139 -0.49 -4.68 -3.19
N GLN A 140 0.37 -4.87 -2.19
CA GLN A 140 0.54 -6.11 -1.47
C GLN A 140 0.54 -5.80 0.03
N VAL A 141 -0.28 -6.50 0.79
CA VAL A 141 -0.29 -6.45 2.25
C VAL A 141 0.05 -7.82 2.78
N ARG A 142 1.14 -7.91 3.55
CA ARG A 142 1.49 -9.11 4.30
C ARG A 142 1.06 -8.93 5.73
N HIS A 143 0.27 -9.87 6.24
CA HIS A 143 -0.41 -9.74 7.51
C HIS A 143 -0.62 -11.10 8.18
N ARG A 144 -1.01 -11.09 9.45
CA ARG A 144 -1.42 -12.28 10.21
C ARG A 144 -2.38 -11.89 11.33
N ILE A 145 -3.01 -12.87 11.97
CA ILE A 145 -3.76 -12.60 13.20
C ILE A 145 -2.79 -12.22 14.32
N GLY A 146 -3.01 -11.05 14.93
CA GLY A 146 -2.08 -10.40 15.86
C GLY A 146 -2.45 -10.48 17.34
N VAL A 147 -3.48 -11.23 17.71
CA VAL A 147 -3.95 -11.37 19.10
C VAL A 147 -3.13 -12.40 19.88
N ALA A 148 -3.18 -12.40 21.21
CA ALA A 148 -2.36 -13.30 22.04
C ALA A 148 -2.88 -14.75 22.04
N SER A 149 -4.17 -14.94 21.84
CA SER A 149 -4.81 -16.26 21.73
C SER A 149 -6.01 -16.22 20.78
N PRO A 150 -6.46 -17.36 20.23
CA PRO A 150 -7.64 -17.38 19.36
C PRO A 150 -8.90 -16.81 20.02
N SER A 151 -9.05 -16.96 21.33
CA SER A 151 -10.20 -16.44 22.09
C SER A 151 -10.30 -14.92 22.10
N GLU A 152 -9.21 -14.21 21.81
CA GLU A 152 -9.19 -12.75 21.69
C GLU A 152 -9.54 -12.27 20.27
N TRP A 153 -9.59 -13.17 19.28
CA TRP A 153 -10.02 -12.81 17.94
C TRP A 153 -11.52 -12.46 17.96
N PRO A 154 -11.95 -11.28 17.45
CA PRO A 154 -13.32 -10.80 17.65
C PRO A 154 -14.40 -11.82 17.27
N VAL A 155 -14.28 -12.46 16.11
CA VAL A 155 -15.28 -13.46 15.68
C VAL A 155 -15.29 -14.67 16.62
N GLN A 156 -14.14 -15.13 17.07
CA GLN A 156 -14.05 -16.29 17.97
C GLN A 156 -14.58 -15.97 19.36
N LYS A 157 -14.30 -14.78 19.87
CA LYS A 157 -14.85 -14.26 21.11
C LYS A 157 -16.38 -14.26 21.09
N GLY A 158 -16.98 -13.86 19.97
CA GLY A 158 -18.42 -13.96 19.73
C GLY A 158 -18.98 -15.39 19.84
N ARG A 159 -18.29 -16.36 19.24
CA ARG A 159 -18.68 -17.78 19.29
C ARG A 159 -18.63 -18.34 20.71
N ILE A 160 -17.56 -18.02 21.44
CA ILE A 160 -17.38 -18.43 22.85
C ILE A 160 -18.48 -17.82 23.71
N LYS A 161 -18.73 -16.52 23.57
CA LYS A 161 -19.79 -15.79 24.29
C LYS A 161 -21.17 -16.41 24.08
N PHE A 162 -21.50 -16.82 22.85
CA PHE A 162 -22.77 -17.50 22.58
C PHE A 162 -22.94 -18.77 23.43
N LEU A 163 -21.91 -19.61 23.48
CA LEU A 163 -21.95 -20.84 24.25
C LEU A 163 -22.10 -20.54 25.75
N GLU A 164 -21.34 -19.59 26.28
CA GLU A 164 -21.38 -19.20 27.70
C GLU A 164 -22.78 -18.71 28.12
N GLU A 165 -23.42 -17.85 27.31
CA GLU A 165 -24.72 -17.25 27.64
C GLU A 165 -25.90 -18.22 27.43
N ASN A 166 -25.76 -19.24 26.58
CA ASN A 166 -26.86 -20.12 26.19
C ASN A 166 -26.71 -21.57 26.63
N ARG A 167 -25.60 -21.96 27.27
CA ARG A 167 -25.34 -23.36 27.67
C ARG A 167 -26.50 -24.00 28.44
N SER A 168 -27.16 -23.27 29.33
CA SER A 168 -28.30 -23.79 30.13
C SER A 168 -29.59 -24.01 29.32
N LYS A 169 -29.68 -23.45 28.11
CA LYS A 169 -30.85 -23.51 27.22
C LYS A 169 -30.65 -24.48 26.06
N LEU A 170 -29.42 -24.92 25.81
CA LEU A 170 -29.07 -25.81 24.71
C LEU A 170 -29.20 -27.28 25.12
N THR A 171 -29.57 -28.13 24.17
CA THR A 171 -29.48 -29.58 24.34
C THR A 171 -28.02 -30.03 24.35
N PRO A 172 -27.70 -31.22 24.92
CA PRO A 172 -26.35 -31.76 24.89
C PRO A 172 -25.74 -31.86 23.47
N GLU A 173 -26.57 -32.19 22.48
CA GLU A 173 -26.14 -32.28 21.08
C GLU A 173 -25.82 -30.90 20.48
N GLN A 174 -26.64 -29.88 20.76
CA GLN A 174 -26.33 -28.51 20.32
C GLN A 174 -25.07 -27.95 20.99
N ILE A 175 -24.86 -28.25 22.28
CA ILE A 175 -23.62 -27.89 22.99
C ILE A 175 -22.42 -28.52 22.27
N ARG A 176 -22.50 -29.83 21.98
CA ARG A 176 -21.43 -30.55 21.26
C ARG A 176 -21.12 -29.91 19.91
N GLN A 177 -22.13 -29.57 19.12
CA GLN A 177 -21.94 -28.92 17.80
C GLN A 177 -21.25 -27.56 17.91
N VAL A 178 -21.63 -26.74 18.89
CA VAL A 178 -21.00 -25.43 19.12
C VAL A 178 -19.57 -25.59 19.62
N GLU A 179 -19.30 -26.50 20.55
CA GLU A 179 -17.96 -26.80 21.05
C GLU A 179 -17.04 -27.30 19.93
N GLU A 180 -17.51 -28.21 19.08
CA GLU A 180 -16.77 -28.69 17.90
C GLU A 180 -16.45 -27.55 16.93
N LYS A 181 -17.41 -26.64 16.69
CA LYS A 181 -17.21 -25.49 15.81
C LYS A 181 -16.23 -24.48 16.39
N ILE A 182 -16.28 -24.22 17.69
CA ILE A 182 -15.32 -23.37 18.41
C ILE A 182 -13.92 -23.98 18.33
N ALA A 183 -13.79 -25.29 18.60
CA ALA A 183 -12.51 -26.00 18.56
C ALA A 183 -11.90 -26.01 17.15
N PHE A 184 -12.71 -26.21 16.11
CA PHE A 184 -12.28 -26.10 14.72
C PHE A 184 -11.69 -24.71 14.43
N TRP A 185 -12.42 -23.64 14.76
CA TRP A 185 -11.93 -22.29 14.51
C TRP A 185 -10.74 -21.90 15.39
N ASP A 186 -10.62 -22.44 16.60
CA ASP A 186 -9.44 -22.25 17.44
C ASP A 186 -8.17 -22.76 16.72
N GLN A 187 -8.25 -23.92 16.08
CA GLN A 187 -7.14 -24.48 15.29
C GLN A 187 -6.83 -23.63 14.04
N GLU A 188 -7.85 -23.25 13.27
CA GLU A 188 -7.66 -22.42 12.06
C GLU A 188 -7.04 -21.05 12.41
N ILE A 189 -7.51 -20.42 13.47
CA ILE A 189 -6.97 -19.12 13.92
C ILE A 189 -5.52 -19.28 14.38
N ARG A 190 -5.16 -20.35 15.11
CA ARG A 190 -3.75 -20.60 15.48
C ARG A 190 -2.86 -20.71 14.25
N ARG A 191 -3.32 -21.40 13.21
CA ARG A 191 -2.58 -21.50 11.96
C ARG A 191 -2.36 -20.13 11.32
N GLU A 192 -3.40 -19.29 11.27
CA GLU A 192 -3.30 -17.91 10.74
C GLU A 192 -2.50 -16.94 11.63
N MET A 193 -2.35 -17.23 12.92
CA MET A 193 -1.44 -16.51 13.82
C MET A 193 0.03 -16.83 13.54
N GLU A 194 0.33 -18.07 13.15
CA GLU A 194 1.68 -18.55 12.87
C GLU A 194 2.13 -18.24 11.44
N GLN A 195 1.25 -18.41 10.46
CA GLN A 195 1.53 -18.31 9.04
C GLN A 195 1.02 -16.97 8.48
N PRO A 196 1.92 -16.06 8.07
CA PRO A 196 1.50 -14.84 7.41
C PRO A 196 0.81 -15.13 6.08
N ASP A 197 -0.23 -14.34 5.80
CA ASP A 197 -0.94 -14.34 4.54
C ASP A 197 -0.66 -13.05 3.75
N GLU A 198 -0.81 -13.13 2.43
CA GLU A 198 -0.53 -12.06 1.48
C GLU A 198 -1.76 -11.75 0.63
N ALA A 199 -2.22 -10.51 0.75
CA ALA A 199 -3.33 -10.00 -0.04
C ALA A 199 -2.84 -9.00 -1.09
N ASN A 200 -3.33 -9.14 -2.32
CA ASN A 200 -2.98 -8.28 -3.44
C ASN A 200 -4.22 -7.56 -3.97
N LEU A 201 -4.11 -6.24 -4.18
CA LEU A 201 -5.19 -5.44 -4.78
C LEU A 201 -4.61 -4.44 -5.79
N PHE A 202 -5.32 -4.27 -6.90
CA PHE A 202 -5.11 -3.15 -7.81
C PHE A 202 -6.07 -2.03 -7.44
N LEU A 203 -5.52 -0.90 -6.99
CA LEU A 203 -6.28 0.25 -6.53
C LEU A 203 -6.05 1.42 -7.46
N LYS A 204 -7.14 1.95 -8.04
CA LYS A 204 -7.12 3.25 -8.68
C LYS A 204 -7.56 4.30 -7.68
N ILE A 205 -6.88 5.43 -7.67
CA ILE A 205 -7.19 6.59 -6.84
C ILE A 205 -7.27 7.83 -7.71
N THR A 206 -8.29 8.66 -7.49
CA THR A 206 -8.45 9.94 -8.17
C THR A 206 -8.64 11.04 -7.14
N ALA A 207 -8.13 12.24 -7.43
CA ALA A 207 -8.36 13.43 -6.61
C ALA A 207 -8.40 14.70 -7.47
N GLU A 208 -9.05 15.74 -6.94
CA GLU A 208 -8.98 17.09 -7.48
C GLU A 208 -7.83 17.87 -6.86
N LEU A 209 -7.34 18.85 -7.61
CA LEU A 209 -6.23 19.72 -7.23
C LEU A 209 -6.72 21.16 -7.10
N ASN A 210 -6.15 21.89 -6.13
CA ASN A 210 -6.38 23.32 -6.00
C ASN A 210 -5.61 24.12 -7.08
N ASP A 211 -5.76 25.45 -7.10
CA ASP A 211 -5.07 26.32 -8.07
C ASP A 211 -3.54 26.32 -7.92
N ARG A 212 -3.01 25.82 -6.81
CA ARG A 212 -1.58 25.64 -6.54
C ARG A 212 -1.07 24.26 -6.96
N GLY A 213 -1.95 23.40 -7.48
CA GLY A 213 -1.63 22.03 -7.86
C GLY A 213 -1.51 21.05 -6.68
N GLU A 214 -2.00 21.43 -5.50
CA GLU A 214 -2.00 20.59 -4.31
C GLU A 214 -3.29 19.76 -4.22
N LEU A 215 -3.21 18.57 -3.64
CA LEU A 215 -4.33 17.65 -3.50
C LEU A 215 -5.42 18.23 -2.58
N LEU A 216 -6.69 18.13 -2.99
CA LEU A 216 -7.85 18.45 -2.17
C LEU A 216 -8.32 17.19 -1.41
N PRO A 217 -8.09 17.05 -0.09
CA PRO A 217 -8.28 15.78 0.62
C PRO A 217 -9.70 15.24 0.57
N GLY A 218 -10.72 16.12 0.58
CA GLY A 218 -12.14 15.73 0.53
C GLY A 218 -12.63 15.20 -0.83
N THR A 219 -11.76 15.20 -1.86
CA THR A 219 -12.12 14.79 -3.23
C THR A 219 -11.54 13.44 -3.61
N VAL A 220 -10.77 12.82 -2.71
CA VAL A 220 -10.14 11.52 -2.94
C VAL A 220 -11.21 10.44 -3.11
N LYS A 221 -11.13 9.70 -4.21
CA LYS A 221 -11.99 8.55 -4.51
C LYS A 221 -11.13 7.34 -4.83
N PHE A 222 -11.52 6.20 -4.30
CA PHE A 222 -10.87 4.92 -4.53
C PHE A 222 -11.73 4.02 -5.41
N PHE A 223 -11.06 3.16 -6.16
CA PHE A 223 -11.66 2.13 -6.99
C PHE A 223 -10.80 0.87 -6.88
N TYR A 224 -11.43 -0.30 -6.91
CA TYR A 224 -10.73 -1.58 -7.00
C TYR A 224 -10.93 -2.20 -8.38
N GLN A 225 -9.95 -2.98 -8.82
CA GLN A 225 -10.07 -3.74 -10.05
C GLN A 225 -10.86 -5.04 -9.83
N ASP A 226 -11.90 -5.27 -10.64
CA ASP A 226 -12.64 -6.53 -10.67
C ASP A 226 -11.86 -7.63 -11.45
N PRO A 227 -12.32 -8.90 -11.44
CA PRO A 227 -11.66 -9.98 -12.18
C PRO A 227 -11.63 -9.81 -13.71
N LEU A 228 -12.43 -8.89 -14.27
CA LEU A 228 -12.46 -8.56 -15.71
C LEU A 228 -11.52 -7.39 -16.05
N GLY A 229 -10.87 -6.80 -15.04
CA GLY A 229 -9.95 -5.68 -15.21
C GLY A 229 -10.61 -4.29 -15.09
N ASN A 230 -11.91 -4.21 -14.80
CA ASN A 230 -12.63 -2.94 -14.67
C ASN A 230 -12.43 -2.33 -13.28
N TYR A 231 -12.30 -1.01 -13.23
CA TYR A 231 -12.22 -0.29 -11.96
C TYR A 231 -13.61 0.12 -11.45
N LEU A 232 -14.06 -0.50 -10.36
CA LEU A 232 -15.33 -0.25 -9.71
C LEU A 232 -15.16 0.66 -8.49
N PRO A 233 -16.10 1.57 -8.18
CA PRO A 233 -16.02 2.42 -6.99
C PRO A 233 -15.83 1.59 -5.72
N PHE A 234 -14.90 2.01 -4.87
CA PHE A 234 -14.64 1.36 -3.59
C PHE A 234 -15.54 1.94 -2.50
N ASN A 235 -16.53 1.17 -2.05
CA ASN A 235 -17.34 1.52 -0.87
C ASN A 235 -16.95 0.63 0.30
N LYS A 236 -16.51 1.22 1.41
CA LYS A 236 -16.07 0.46 2.60
C LYS A 236 -17.12 -0.52 3.15
N GLN A 237 -18.41 -0.23 2.94
CA GLN A 237 -19.52 -1.06 3.41
C GLN A 237 -19.59 -2.42 2.70
N ASP A 238 -19.04 -2.51 1.48
CA ASP A 238 -19.03 -3.75 0.69
C ASP A 238 -17.91 -4.71 1.15
N TRP A 239 -17.04 -4.26 2.06
CA TRP A 239 -15.81 -4.95 2.47
C TRP A 239 -15.87 -5.36 3.94
N PRO A 240 -16.03 -6.66 4.26
CA PRO A 240 -16.13 -7.16 5.64
C PRO A 240 -14.97 -6.76 6.55
N GLN A 241 -13.80 -6.48 5.97
CA GLN A 241 -12.60 -6.05 6.67
C GLN A 241 -12.78 -4.70 7.41
N PHE A 242 -13.73 -3.87 6.98
CA PHE A 242 -14.07 -2.60 7.64
C PHE A 242 -15.10 -2.74 8.77
N ALA A 243 -15.62 -3.95 9.03
CA ALA A 243 -16.50 -4.20 10.18
C ALA A 243 -15.76 -3.87 11.49
N SER A 244 -16.44 -3.27 12.45
CA SER A 244 -15.93 -3.01 13.80
C SER A 244 -15.71 -4.31 14.57
N ALA A 245 -14.91 -4.26 15.65
CA ALA A 245 -14.71 -5.43 16.50
C ALA A 245 -16.04 -5.95 17.07
N ALA A 246 -16.96 -5.04 17.43
CA ALA A 246 -18.30 -5.40 17.92
C ALA A 246 -19.16 -6.08 16.85
N GLU A 247 -19.13 -5.61 15.61
CA GLU A 247 -19.83 -6.28 14.49
C GLU A 247 -19.25 -7.66 14.20
N LEU A 248 -17.93 -7.82 14.30
CA LEU A 248 -17.26 -9.12 14.15
C LEU A 248 -17.59 -10.08 15.30
N GLU A 249 -17.62 -9.59 16.55
CA GLU A 249 -18.09 -10.37 17.71
C GLU A 249 -19.55 -10.79 17.53
N GLN A 250 -20.43 -9.88 17.11
CA GLN A 250 -21.83 -10.21 16.84
C GLN A 250 -21.98 -11.24 15.72
N LYS A 251 -21.19 -11.13 14.65
CA LYS A 251 -21.16 -12.12 13.58
C LYS A 251 -20.82 -13.51 14.12
N GLY A 252 -19.78 -13.63 14.95
CA GLY A 252 -19.41 -14.90 15.56
C GLY A 252 -20.50 -15.48 16.46
N TYR A 253 -21.18 -14.62 17.23
CA TYR A 253 -22.31 -15.02 18.05
C TYR A 253 -23.48 -15.55 17.19
N ASP A 254 -23.82 -14.82 16.13
CA ASP A 254 -24.92 -15.15 15.23
C ASP A 254 -24.67 -16.44 14.43
N GLU A 255 -23.42 -16.70 14.04
CA GLU A 255 -23.02 -17.97 13.41
C GLU A 255 -23.35 -19.17 14.30
N MET A 256 -23.11 -19.09 15.62
CA MET A 256 -23.43 -20.19 16.53
C MET A 256 -24.93 -20.31 16.78
N ARG A 257 -25.63 -19.18 16.88
CA ARG A 257 -27.11 -19.15 16.96
C ARG A 257 -27.75 -19.86 15.77
N GLN A 258 -27.30 -19.53 14.55
CA GLN A 258 -27.80 -20.17 13.32
C GLN A 258 -27.46 -21.66 13.27
N LEU A 259 -26.26 -22.05 13.72
CA LEU A 259 -25.84 -23.45 13.74
C LEU A 259 -26.81 -24.34 14.54
N VAL A 260 -27.34 -23.84 15.65
CA VAL A 260 -28.23 -24.59 16.55
C VAL A 260 -29.72 -24.32 16.34
N GLY A 261 -30.08 -23.46 15.37
CA GLY A 261 -31.46 -23.15 15.01
C GLY A 261 -32.23 -22.28 16.00
N LEU A 262 -31.54 -21.30 16.63
CA LEU A 262 -32.13 -20.32 17.56
C LEU A 262 -32.25 -18.91 16.98
#